data_AF-A0A955A492-F1
#
_entry.id   AF-A0A955A492-F1
#
_cell.length_a   1.000
_cell.length_b   1.000
_cell.length_c   1.000
_cell.angle_alpha   90.00
_cell.angle_beta   90.00
_cell.angle_gamma   90.00
#
_symmetry.space_group_name_H-M   'P 1'
#
loop_
_entity.id
_entity.type
_entity.pdbx_description
1 polymer ?
#
loop_
_entity_poly.entity_id
_entity_poly.type
_entity_poly.pdbx_seq_one_letter_code
_entity_poly.pdbx_strand_id
1 'polypeptide(L)'
;MVVGACVSLALIGTSFVATPDDVRWTGPIGGPVYGVDTHDNCVPSELRDQLETMLAEYHTAHPAIDVPALYRFFPQAGEIYGDLSITNYVDLDASGGILDYECGAISYNGHAGHDVIIRSWSEQDIGVPIFAVAPGTVLFANDGEFDKNTTCNGNGNYVIIDHGDGREGWYFHMQNGSVAVSPGQMVVEGQQIGNTASSGCSTYPHLHFESHQAGIAFEPNVGSCNPGTSAWVNQLPYQTEAGVLDFGVTATNLGTVAFPPEPSPREGQIALSTQSVYFWVMLNYLPAQSTWRVRWIDPNGGVQRDSGTVAFGNPDPYPFAWYYWWNDPIFQTQLPGDWRIVLDINGQNVIDAPVQAVTTINPALNRPPEPISVSFDPAVPESGHAIYARVQTSNWKDDLDWDVVRYHYVWKVNGSTVRDVITAGRADAIAANTWSAGDTVEVCVTPSDGAAAGGTVCISSGACYPDCDGSGSLNIFDYICFGNAYSTNDPYADCDGSGSLNIFDYICFGNAYAVGCP
;
A
#
# COMPACT_ATOMS: atom_id res chain seq x y z
N MET A 1 53.37 -6.52 47.15
CA MET A 1 52.99 -5.17 46.69
C MET A 1 54.07 -4.71 45.72
N VAL A 2 53.94 -5.11 44.46
CA VAL A 2 54.87 -4.74 43.37
C VAL A 2 54.01 -4.49 42.14
N VAL A 3 54.23 -3.32 41.57
CA VAL A 3 53.63 -2.81 40.34
C VAL A 3 54.37 -3.41 39.15
N GLY A 4 53.66 -3.87 38.12
CA GLY A 4 54.23 -4.37 36.87
C GLY A 4 53.16 -4.67 35.82
N ALA A 5 53.14 -3.82 34.79
CA ALA A 5 52.31 -3.72 33.59
C ALA A 5 51.68 -5.00 32.99
N CYS A 6 50.47 -4.83 32.42
CA CYS A 6 50.15 -5.41 31.11
C CYS A 6 49.24 -4.47 30.31
N VAL A 7 49.63 -4.26 29.06
CA VAL A 7 48.96 -3.47 28.03
C VAL A 7 47.68 -4.19 27.63
N SER A 8 46.56 -3.48 27.57
CA SER A 8 45.34 -3.93 26.90
C SER A 8 44.99 -2.92 25.82
N LEU A 9 45.01 -3.38 24.57
CA LEU A 9 44.52 -2.70 23.39
C LEU A 9 43.15 -2.05 23.69
N ALA A 10 43.04 -0.75 23.43
CA ALA A 10 41.76 -0.10 23.26
C ALA A 10 41.16 -0.61 21.93
N LEU A 11 40.26 -1.60 22.02
CA LEU A 11 39.28 -1.84 20.96
C LEU A 11 38.35 -0.63 20.97
N ILE A 12 38.46 0.21 19.94
CA ILE A 12 37.43 1.18 19.56
C ILE A 12 36.22 0.32 19.18
N GLY A 13 35.33 0.08 20.15
CA GLY A 13 34.15 -0.76 19.98
C GLY A 13 33.14 -0.02 19.11
N THR A 14 33.15 -0.32 17.82
CA THR A 14 32.09 0.10 16.90
C THR A 14 30.88 -0.80 17.16
N SER A 15 29.82 -0.27 17.76
CA SER A 15 28.59 -1.02 18.04
C SER A 15 27.63 -0.95 16.84
N PHE A 16 26.91 -2.03 16.56
CA PHE A 16 25.53 -1.88 16.12
C PHE A 16 24.73 -1.68 17.39
N VAL A 17 24.01 -0.58 17.46
CA VAL A 17 22.99 -0.42 18.50
C VAL A 17 21.70 -0.31 17.72
N ALA A 18 20.86 -1.32 17.83
CA ALA A 18 19.43 -1.09 17.71
C ALA A 18 19.00 -0.61 19.08
N THR A 19 18.19 0.44 19.18
CA THR A 19 17.53 0.79 20.42
C THR A 19 16.31 -0.13 20.58
N PRO A 20 16.27 -1.05 21.55
CA PRO A 20 15.03 -1.76 21.90
C PRO A 20 13.98 -0.80 22.46
N ASP A 21 14.41 0.40 22.88
CA ASP A 21 13.61 1.37 23.64
C ASP A 21 12.92 2.44 22.77
N ASP A 22 13.03 2.38 21.44
CA ASP A 22 12.49 3.40 20.53
C ASP A 22 11.70 2.79 19.36
N VAL A 23 10.93 1.75 19.66
CA VAL A 23 9.70 1.44 18.91
C VAL A 23 8.74 2.62 19.14
N ARG A 24 8.87 3.66 18.32
CA ARG A 24 8.02 4.86 18.45
C ARG A 24 6.68 4.72 17.74
N TRP A 25 6.49 3.63 16.98
CA TRP A 25 5.25 3.37 16.28
C TRP A 25 4.98 1.89 16.08
N THR A 26 4.16 1.35 16.98
CA THR A 26 3.49 0.06 16.82
C THR A 26 2.06 0.29 17.19
N GLY A 27 1.17 0.20 16.21
CA GLY A 27 -0.24 0.27 16.54
C GLY A 27 -1.13 0.10 15.32
N PRO A 28 -2.37 -0.36 15.56
CA PRO A 28 -3.48 -0.22 14.63
C PRO A 28 -3.57 1.25 14.21
N ILE A 29 -3.50 1.55 12.91
CA ILE A 29 -3.48 2.93 12.44
C ILE A 29 -4.89 3.50 12.49
N GLY A 30 -5.21 4.03 13.67
CA GLY A 30 -6.40 4.78 14.06
C GLY A 30 -6.14 5.58 15.36
N GLY A 31 -4.88 5.86 15.70
CA GLY A 31 -4.50 6.54 16.95
C GLY A 31 -3.04 7.02 17.00
N PRO A 32 -2.67 7.93 17.92
CA PRO A 32 -1.30 8.36 18.13
C PRO A 32 -0.58 7.41 19.10
N VAL A 33 0.60 6.96 18.71
CA VAL A 33 1.52 6.23 19.59
C VAL A 33 2.25 7.22 20.49
N TYR A 34 1.74 7.44 21.70
CA TYR A 34 2.49 7.74 22.94
C TYR A 34 1.54 7.65 24.14
N GLY A 35 1.52 6.48 24.80
CA GLY A 35 0.87 6.29 26.10
C GLY A 35 -0.66 6.23 26.05
N VAL A 36 -1.20 5.02 26.19
CA VAL A 36 -2.54 4.68 26.70
C VAL A 36 -3.61 5.76 26.48
N ASP A 37 -4.36 5.68 25.38
CA ASP A 37 -5.63 6.38 25.28
C ASP A 37 -6.77 5.43 24.93
N THR A 38 -7.90 5.78 25.54
CA THR A 38 -9.16 5.11 25.78
C THR A 38 -10.21 5.55 24.76
N HIS A 39 -9.94 5.43 23.45
CA HIS A 39 -10.88 5.87 22.41
C HIS A 39 -11.59 4.69 21.72
N ASP A 40 -12.89 4.91 21.46
CA ASP A 40 -13.86 3.88 21.04
C ASP A 40 -14.14 3.82 19.51
N ASN A 41 -13.62 4.72 18.64
CA ASN A 41 -13.80 4.61 17.17
C ASN A 41 -13.04 5.64 16.27
N CYS A 42 -12.79 5.31 14.98
CA CYS A 42 -12.20 6.22 13.94
C CYS A 42 -13.23 7.23 13.39
N VAL A 43 -14.51 6.95 13.54
CA VAL A 43 -15.61 7.89 13.30
C VAL A 43 -16.11 8.38 14.65
N PRO A 44 -16.02 9.70 14.98
CA PRO A 44 -16.51 10.21 16.26
C PRO A 44 -17.96 9.78 16.52
N SER A 45 -18.26 9.31 17.74
CA SER A 45 -19.58 8.76 18.08
C SER A 45 -20.72 9.73 17.78
N GLU A 46 -20.52 11.03 18.03
CA GLU A 46 -21.50 12.07 17.72
C GLU A 46 -21.78 12.20 16.21
N LEU A 47 -20.75 12.05 15.36
CA LEU A 47 -20.91 12.04 13.90
C LEU A 47 -21.61 10.75 13.47
N ARG A 48 -21.24 9.61 14.07
CA ARG A 48 -21.87 8.32 13.78
C ARG A 48 -23.36 8.32 14.11
N ASP A 49 -23.74 8.77 15.30
CA ASP A 49 -25.14 8.88 15.73
C ASP A 49 -25.96 9.77 14.77
N GLN A 50 -25.35 10.86 14.27
CA GLN A 50 -25.98 11.74 13.28
C GLN A 50 -26.20 11.01 11.96
N LEU A 51 -25.17 10.34 11.44
CA LEU A 51 -25.25 9.59 10.19
C LEU A 51 -26.26 8.45 10.29
N GLU A 52 -26.23 7.66 11.36
CA GLU A 52 -27.18 6.57 11.61
C GLU A 52 -28.62 7.09 11.72
N THR A 53 -28.85 8.24 12.35
CA THR A 53 -30.18 8.87 12.41
C THR A 53 -30.67 9.26 11.02
N MET A 54 -29.80 9.90 10.22
CA MET A 54 -30.14 10.33 8.86
C MET A 54 -30.40 9.14 7.93
N LEU A 55 -29.65 8.04 8.11
CA LEU A 55 -29.83 6.80 7.35
C LEU A 55 -31.11 6.07 7.73
N ALA A 56 -31.48 6.04 9.01
CA ALA A 56 -32.74 5.45 9.44
C ALA A 56 -33.95 6.14 8.79
N GLU A 57 -33.90 7.48 8.64
CA GLU A 57 -34.91 8.24 7.89
C GLU A 57 -34.91 7.86 6.41
N TYR A 58 -33.74 7.73 5.79
CA TYR A 58 -33.60 7.34 4.38
C TYR A 58 -34.15 5.94 4.10
N HIS A 59 -33.76 4.94 4.91
CA HIS A 59 -34.20 3.54 4.78
C HIS A 59 -35.70 3.38 4.97
N THR A 60 -36.32 4.19 5.82
CA THR A 60 -37.79 4.20 5.98
C THR A 60 -38.48 4.60 4.67
N ALA A 61 -37.86 5.45 3.86
CA ALA A 61 -38.38 5.86 2.57
C ALA A 61 -37.99 4.91 1.41
N HIS A 62 -36.94 4.10 1.58
CA HIS A 62 -36.36 3.24 0.53
C HIS A 62 -36.01 1.83 1.05
N PRO A 63 -37.00 0.91 1.18
CA PRO A 63 -36.76 -0.43 1.70
C PRO A 63 -35.97 -1.32 0.73
N ALA A 64 -35.05 -2.14 1.27
CA ALA A 64 -34.19 -3.09 0.53
C ALA A 64 -34.98 -4.22 -0.16
N ILE A 65 -34.53 -4.70 -1.34
CA ILE A 65 -35.30 -5.65 -2.16
C ILE A 65 -34.51 -6.92 -2.59
N ASP A 66 -33.17 -6.98 -2.64
CA ASP A 66 -32.42 -8.22 -2.95
C ASP A 66 -30.93 -8.27 -2.51
N VAL A 67 -30.18 -9.33 -2.85
CA VAL A 67 -28.75 -9.47 -2.44
C VAL A 67 -27.84 -8.54 -3.26
N PRO A 68 -27.01 -7.67 -2.63
CA PRO A 68 -26.15 -6.74 -3.35
C PRO A 68 -24.99 -7.43 -4.07
N ALA A 69 -24.51 -6.80 -5.16
CA ALA A 69 -23.35 -7.27 -5.91
C ALA A 69 -22.09 -7.36 -5.04
N LEU A 70 -21.25 -8.35 -5.36
CA LEU A 70 -19.91 -8.47 -4.77
C LEU A 70 -19.03 -7.29 -5.21
N TYR A 71 -18.16 -6.85 -4.32
CA TYR A 71 -17.13 -5.86 -4.61
C TYR A 71 -16.02 -6.48 -5.46
N ARG A 72 -15.59 -5.80 -6.52
CA ARG A 72 -14.54 -6.31 -7.42
C ARG A 72 -13.13 -5.86 -7.06
N PHE A 73 -13.00 -4.77 -6.31
CA PHE A 73 -11.72 -4.14 -5.95
C PHE A 73 -11.84 -3.37 -4.64
N PHE A 74 -10.74 -3.20 -3.92
CA PHE A 74 -10.69 -2.27 -2.79
C PHE A 74 -10.72 -0.81 -3.30
N PRO A 75 -11.54 0.09 -2.72
CA PRO A 75 -11.85 1.40 -3.31
C PRO A 75 -10.76 2.48 -3.18
N GLN A 76 -9.49 2.08 -3.04
CA GLN A 76 -8.35 2.98 -2.94
C GLN A 76 -7.34 2.66 -4.04
N ALA A 77 -6.89 3.69 -4.75
CA ALA A 77 -5.81 3.58 -5.73
C ALA A 77 -4.53 3.04 -5.07
N GLY A 78 -4.08 1.88 -5.53
CA GLY A 78 -2.87 1.22 -5.08
C GLY A 78 -3.02 -0.30 -5.05
N GLU A 79 -1.98 -0.94 -4.57
CA GLU A 79 -1.83 -2.37 -4.40
C GLU A 79 -1.73 -2.71 -2.91
N ILE A 80 -2.66 -3.54 -2.44
CA ILE A 80 -2.68 -3.99 -1.04
C ILE A 80 -1.39 -4.77 -0.74
N TYR A 81 -0.63 -4.29 0.24
CA TYR A 81 0.72 -4.75 0.61
C TYR A 81 1.83 -4.49 -0.43
N GLY A 82 1.54 -3.76 -1.50
CA GLY A 82 2.53 -3.17 -2.41
C GLY A 82 2.92 -1.76 -1.95
N ASP A 83 2.01 -0.81 -2.14
CA ASP A 83 2.09 0.59 -1.70
C ASP A 83 0.97 0.98 -0.72
N LEU A 84 -0.01 0.10 -0.50
CA LEU A 84 -1.01 0.22 0.54
C LEU A 84 -0.74 -0.78 1.67
N SER A 85 -1.20 -0.48 2.88
CA SER A 85 -1.17 -1.44 3.99
C SER A 85 -2.46 -1.41 4.78
N ILE A 86 -3.10 -2.57 4.92
CA ILE A 86 -4.25 -2.71 5.81
C ILE A 86 -3.73 -2.82 7.24
N THR A 87 -4.20 -1.94 8.12
CA THR A 87 -3.76 -1.91 9.51
C THR A 87 -4.81 -2.20 10.53
N ASN A 88 -6.07 -2.13 10.13
CA ASN A 88 -7.20 -2.55 10.94
C ASN A 88 -8.24 -3.21 10.06
N TYR A 89 -8.76 -4.35 10.54
CA TYR A 89 -9.98 -4.97 10.04
C TYR A 89 -11.16 -4.64 10.94
N VAL A 90 -12.37 -5.06 10.54
CA VAL A 90 -13.55 -4.92 11.38
C VAL A 90 -13.35 -5.74 12.66
N ASP A 91 -13.72 -5.16 13.80
CA ASP A 91 -13.72 -5.88 15.07
C ASP A 91 -14.99 -6.73 15.21
N LEU A 92 -14.78 -8.04 15.28
CA LEU A 92 -15.85 -9.03 15.41
C LEU A 92 -16.17 -9.37 16.87
N ASP A 93 -15.42 -8.83 17.84
CA ASP A 93 -15.64 -9.09 19.26
C ASP A 93 -16.55 -8.03 19.92
N ALA A 94 -17.84 -8.35 20.01
CA ALA A 94 -18.82 -7.48 20.68
C ALA A 94 -18.66 -7.39 22.23
N SER A 95 -17.72 -8.11 22.84
CA SER A 95 -17.56 -8.21 24.31
C SER A 95 -16.46 -7.31 24.89
N GLY A 96 -15.84 -6.46 24.08
CA GLY A 96 -14.75 -5.58 24.49
C GLY A 96 -13.35 -6.15 24.21
N GLY A 97 -13.26 -7.29 23.53
CA GLY A 97 -12.02 -7.85 23.00
C GLY A 97 -11.66 -7.23 21.66
N ILE A 98 -10.70 -7.85 20.96
CA ILE A 98 -10.35 -7.49 19.58
C ILE A 98 -10.28 -8.80 18.81
N LEU A 99 -11.00 -8.89 17.69
CA LEU A 99 -11.02 -10.08 16.87
C LEU A 99 -11.18 -9.73 15.39
N ASP A 100 -10.16 -10.01 14.57
CA ASP A 100 -10.27 -9.92 13.11
C ASP A 100 -10.86 -11.21 12.49
N TYR A 101 -11.14 -11.17 11.18
CA TYR A 101 -11.78 -12.27 10.45
C TYR A 101 -10.98 -13.59 10.41
N GLU A 102 -9.67 -13.55 10.67
CA GLU A 102 -8.79 -14.72 10.79
C GLU A 102 -8.47 -15.09 12.23
N CYS A 103 -9.27 -14.60 13.17
CA CYS A 103 -9.09 -14.81 14.61
C CYS A 103 -7.80 -14.18 15.15
N GLY A 104 -7.23 -13.20 14.44
CA GLY A 104 -6.11 -12.38 14.86
C GLY A 104 -6.57 -11.16 15.65
N ALA A 105 -5.62 -10.25 15.88
CA ALA A 105 -5.81 -9.01 16.64
C ALA A 105 -5.43 -7.77 15.81
N ILE A 106 -5.54 -7.84 14.48
CA ILE A 106 -5.27 -6.70 13.58
C ILE A 106 -6.54 -5.83 13.51
N SER A 107 -6.87 -5.19 14.63
CA SER A 107 -8.00 -4.28 14.77
C SER A 107 -7.88 -3.55 16.12
N TYR A 108 -8.92 -2.82 16.52
CA TYR A 108 -9.11 -2.28 17.85
C TYR A 108 -10.60 -2.30 18.23
N ASN A 109 -10.88 -2.22 19.53
CA ASN A 109 -12.22 -2.44 20.06
C ASN A 109 -13.26 -1.50 19.41
N GLY A 110 -14.31 -2.07 18.83
CA GLY A 110 -15.41 -1.34 18.19
C GLY A 110 -15.15 -0.83 16.77
N HIS A 111 -14.03 -1.22 16.14
CA HIS A 111 -13.70 -0.81 14.79
C HIS A 111 -14.68 -1.37 13.74
N ALA A 112 -15.26 -0.50 12.91
CA ALA A 112 -16.37 -0.84 12.00
C ALA A 112 -15.96 -0.99 10.53
N GLY A 113 -14.68 -0.82 10.19
CA GLY A 113 -14.22 -0.77 8.81
C GLY A 113 -12.85 -1.40 8.58
N HIS A 114 -12.27 -1.11 7.41
CA HIS A 114 -10.88 -1.37 7.09
C HIS A 114 -10.11 -0.05 7.04
N ASP A 115 -9.03 0.05 7.80
CA ASP A 115 -8.09 1.18 7.71
C ASP A 115 -6.93 0.80 6.80
N VAL A 116 -6.80 1.52 5.68
CA VAL A 116 -5.80 1.23 4.66
C VAL A 116 -4.95 2.46 4.37
N ILE A 117 -3.69 2.36 4.77
CA ILE A 117 -2.77 3.50 4.79
C ILE A 117 -2.04 3.68 3.47
N ILE A 118 -1.61 4.91 3.21
CA ILE A 118 -0.59 5.24 2.20
C ILE A 118 0.75 5.50 2.90
N ARG A 119 1.85 5.60 2.15
CA ARG A 119 3.21 5.54 2.71
C ARG A 119 3.71 6.84 3.33
N SER A 120 3.14 7.99 2.96
CA SER A 120 3.59 9.29 3.48
C SER A 120 2.61 10.44 3.27
N TRP A 121 2.83 11.56 3.98
CA TRP A 121 2.16 12.83 3.68
C TRP A 121 2.48 13.37 2.29
N SER A 122 3.64 12.99 1.73
CA SER A 122 4.00 13.39 0.37
C SER A 122 3.11 12.71 -0.66
N GLU A 123 2.71 11.45 -0.42
CA GLU A 123 1.73 10.75 -1.25
C GLU A 123 0.34 11.36 -1.12
N GLN A 124 -0.07 11.77 0.08
CA GLN A 124 -1.29 12.55 0.27
C GLN A 124 -1.25 13.84 -0.57
N ASP A 125 -0.15 14.58 -0.53
CA ASP A 125 0.00 15.85 -1.26
C ASP A 125 -0.03 15.66 -2.79
N ILE A 126 0.45 14.52 -3.29
CA ILE A 126 0.31 14.14 -4.71
C ILE A 126 -1.15 13.75 -5.03
N GLY A 127 -1.81 13.07 -4.11
CA GLY A 127 -3.17 12.56 -4.23
C GLY A 127 -3.22 11.07 -4.53
N VAL A 128 -4.07 10.35 -3.81
CA VAL A 128 -4.37 8.93 -4.00
C VAL A 128 -5.88 8.78 -4.18
N PRO A 129 -6.37 8.51 -5.41
CA PRO A 129 -7.80 8.42 -5.71
C PRO A 129 -8.54 7.39 -4.86
N ILE A 130 -9.77 7.76 -4.47
CA ILE A 130 -10.78 6.87 -3.91
C ILE A 130 -11.87 6.69 -4.95
N PHE A 131 -12.31 5.46 -5.18
CA PHE A 131 -13.32 5.11 -6.18
C PHE A 131 -14.58 4.54 -5.53
N ALA A 132 -15.75 4.81 -6.12
CA ALA A 132 -16.98 4.13 -5.71
C ALA A 132 -16.85 2.62 -5.95
N VAL A 133 -16.94 1.83 -4.89
CA VAL A 133 -16.73 0.37 -4.92
C VAL A 133 -17.80 -0.38 -5.75
N ALA A 134 -18.97 0.23 -5.89
CA ALA A 134 -20.10 -0.27 -6.67
C ALA A 134 -20.96 0.93 -7.16
N PRO A 135 -21.86 0.75 -8.14
CA PRO A 135 -22.79 1.83 -8.51
C PRO A 135 -23.72 2.17 -7.35
N GLY A 136 -24.26 3.39 -7.33
CA GLY A 136 -25.12 3.80 -6.23
C GLY A 136 -25.57 5.25 -6.27
N THR A 137 -26.22 5.69 -5.20
CA THR A 137 -26.61 7.07 -4.95
C THR A 137 -25.81 7.61 -3.77
N VAL A 138 -25.17 8.76 -3.93
CA VAL A 138 -24.50 9.45 -2.81
C VAL A 138 -25.57 9.91 -1.83
N LEU A 139 -25.52 9.40 -0.61
CA LEU A 139 -26.41 9.80 0.48
C LEU A 139 -25.89 11.08 1.14
N PHE A 140 -24.61 11.05 1.51
CA PHE A 140 -23.93 12.13 2.21
C PHE A 140 -22.55 12.37 1.62
N ALA A 141 -22.14 13.63 1.64
CA ALA A 141 -20.79 14.04 1.32
C ALA A 141 -20.44 15.24 2.22
N ASN A 142 -19.28 15.20 2.85
CA ASN A 142 -18.72 16.29 3.63
C ASN A 142 -17.31 16.60 3.15
N ASP A 143 -17.01 17.88 2.99
CA ASP A 143 -15.71 18.36 2.54
C ASP A 143 -15.36 19.70 3.21
N GLY A 144 -14.09 20.09 3.14
CA GLY A 144 -13.57 21.35 3.66
C GLY A 144 -12.91 21.25 5.04
N GLU A 145 -12.93 20.08 5.67
CA GLU A 145 -12.27 19.82 6.95
C GLU A 145 -10.75 19.68 6.78
N PHE A 146 -9.99 20.04 7.81
CA PHE A 146 -8.54 19.89 7.83
C PHE A 146 -8.15 18.40 7.72
N ASP A 147 -7.13 18.11 6.92
CA ASP A 147 -6.82 16.75 6.44
C ASP A 147 -5.38 16.30 6.71
N LYS A 148 -4.65 17.01 7.58
CA LYS A 148 -3.33 16.62 8.08
C LYS A 148 -3.33 16.39 9.59
N ASN A 149 -4.39 15.77 10.11
CA ASN A 149 -4.46 15.44 11.53
C ASN A 149 -3.48 14.32 11.88
N THR A 150 -2.78 14.48 13.01
CA THR A 150 -1.90 13.46 13.59
C THR A 150 -2.45 12.93 14.92
N THR A 151 -3.69 13.29 15.23
CA THR A 151 -4.44 13.02 16.46
C THR A 151 -5.91 13.00 16.12
N CYS A 152 -6.71 12.28 16.91
CA CYS A 152 -8.16 12.30 16.74
C CYS A 152 -8.72 13.71 16.95
N ASN A 153 -9.15 14.40 15.88
CA ASN A 153 -9.59 15.80 15.98
C ASN A 153 -10.59 16.19 14.89
N GLY A 154 -11.76 16.70 15.32
CA GLY A 154 -12.74 17.32 14.44
C GLY A 154 -13.52 16.36 13.55
N ASN A 155 -14.30 16.92 12.63
CA ASN A 155 -15.06 16.18 11.63
C ASN A 155 -14.14 15.72 10.49
N GLY A 156 -14.47 14.58 9.87
CA GLY A 156 -13.80 14.11 8.68
C GLY A 156 -14.45 14.60 7.39
N ASN A 157 -13.67 14.62 6.32
CA ASN A 157 -14.23 14.64 4.96
C ASN A 157 -14.60 13.20 4.59
N TYR A 158 -15.78 13.01 4.01
CA TYR A 158 -16.30 11.68 3.73
C TYR A 158 -17.33 11.67 2.61
N VAL A 159 -17.57 10.50 2.06
CA VAL A 159 -18.66 10.18 1.15
C VAL A 159 -19.36 8.92 1.67
N ILE A 160 -20.69 8.87 1.60
CA ILE A 160 -21.48 7.67 1.90
C ILE A 160 -22.38 7.40 0.69
N ILE A 161 -22.32 6.18 0.16
CA ILE A 161 -23.05 5.77 -1.03
C ILE A 161 -23.97 4.61 -0.69
N ASP A 162 -25.25 4.74 -1.04
CA ASP A 162 -26.19 3.63 -1.10
C ASP A 162 -25.98 2.89 -2.43
N HIS A 163 -25.53 1.64 -2.34
CA HIS A 163 -25.32 0.75 -3.47
C HIS A 163 -26.60 -0.01 -3.87
N GLY A 164 -27.72 0.30 -3.23
CA GLY A 164 -28.98 -0.41 -3.36
C GLY A 164 -29.10 -1.55 -2.35
N ASP A 165 -30.33 -1.96 -2.12
CA ASP A 165 -30.66 -3.10 -1.27
C ASP A 165 -30.11 -3.03 0.17
N GLY A 166 -30.00 -1.80 0.68
CA GLY A 166 -29.48 -1.52 2.01
C GLY A 166 -27.98 -1.79 2.14
N ARG A 167 -27.23 -1.99 1.04
CA ARG A 167 -25.77 -2.01 1.08
C ARG A 167 -25.25 -0.60 0.94
N GLU A 168 -24.34 -0.22 1.82
CA GLU A 168 -23.72 1.09 1.78
C GLU A 168 -22.20 0.94 1.87
N GLY A 169 -21.50 1.85 1.18
CA GLY A 169 -20.08 2.07 1.35
C GLY A 169 -19.86 3.42 2.02
N TRP A 170 -19.15 3.44 3.15
CA TRP A 170 -18.75 4.67 3.83
C TRP A 170 -17.25 4.88 3.65
N TYR A 171 -16.86 6.06 3.19
CA TYR A 171 -15.49 6.40 2.79
C TYR A 171 -15.05 7.64 3.58
N PHE A 172 -14.13 7.49 4.54
CA PHE A 172 -13.70 8.58 5.44
C PHE A 172 -12.26 9.01 5.23
N HIS A 173 -11.90 10.05 5.98
CA HIS A 173 -10.56 10.63 6.06
C HIS A 173 -10.07 11.22 4.73
N MET A 174 -11.01 11.69 3.90
CA MET A 174 -10.70 12.19 2.56
C MET A 174 -9.92 13.52 2.59
N GLN A 175 -9.20 13.80 1.51
CA GLN A 175 -8.42 15.02 1.31
C GLN A 175 -9.34 16.23 1.17
N ASN A 176 -8.95 17.34 1.81
CA ASN A 176 -9.70 18.60 1.75
C ASN A 176 -9.79 19.12 0.31
N GLY A 177 -11.01 19.39 -0.14
CA GLY A 177 -11.29 19.91 -1.47
C GLY A 177 -11.24 18.83 -2.56
N SER A 178 -11.10 17.55 -2.19
CA SER A 178 -11.04 16.44 -3.14
C SER A 178 -12.39 15.76 -3.38
N VAL A 179 -13.39 15.98 -2.52
CA VAL A 179 -14.68 15.29 -2.62
C VAL A 179 -15.37 15.72 -3.92
N ALA A 180 -15.49 14.78 -4.85
CA ALA A 180 -15.84 15.04 -6.24
C ALA A 180 -17.33 14.79 -6.54
N VAL A 181 -18.13 14.52 -5.51
CA VAL A 181 -19.54 14.14 -5.62
C VAL A 181 -20.42 14.91 -4.63
N SER A 182 -21.74 14.89 -4.84
CA SER A 182 -22.69 15.59 -3.98
C SER A 182 -23.89 14.70 -3.62
N PRO A 183 -24.57 14.95 -2.48
CA PRO A 183 -25.78 14.20 -2.11
C PRO A 183 -26.83 14.15 -3.22
N GLY A 184 -27.40 12.98 -3.46
CA GLY A 184 -28.34 12.68 -4.53
C GLY A 184 -27.71 12.38 -5.89
N GLN A 185 -26.38 12.49 -6.04
CA GLN A 185 -25.69 12.12 -7.28
C GLN A 185 -25.66 10.60 -7.44
N MET A 186 -26.03 10.12 -8.63
CA MET A 186 -25.78 8.75 -9.04
C MET A 186 -24.30 8.59 -9.41
N VAL A 187 -23.67 7.54 -8.89
CA VAL A 187 -22.30 7.13 -9.22
C VAL A 187 -22.30 5.74 -9.83
N VAL A 188 -21.27 5.45 -10.61
CA VAL A 188 -21.02 4.11 -11.16
C VAL A 188 -19.77 3.50 -10.52
N GLU A 189 -19.63 2.18 -10.59
CA GLU A 189 -18.43 1.47 -10.17
C GLU A 189 -17.17 2.07 -10.81
N GLY A 190 -16.13 2.30 -9.99
CA GLY A 190 -14.85 2.87 -10.43
C GLY A 190 -14.88 4.38 -10.69
N GLN A 191 -16.00 5.07 -10.45
CA GLN A 191 -16.01 6.52 -10.50
C GLN A 191 -15.20 7.09 -9.32
N GLN A 192 -14.23 7.96 -9.59
CA GLN A 192 -13.49 8.65 -8.53
C GLN A 192 -14.43 9.56 -7.73
N ILE A 193 -14.39 9.44 -6.41
CA ILE A 193 -15.22 10.20 -5.46
C ILE A 193 -14.42 11.15 -4.57
N GLY A 194 -13.09 10.98 -4.52
CA GLY A 194 -12.15 11.96 -3.97
C GLY A 194 -10.76 11.36 -3.81
N ASN A 195 -9.99 11.82 -2.82
CA ASN A 195 -8.64 11.32 -2.55
C ASN A 195 -8.45 10.96 -1.06
N THR A 196 -7.54 10.02 -0.77
CA THR A 196 -7.12 9.63 0.58
C THR A 196 -6.32 10.72 1.29
N ALA A 197 -6.56 10.92 2.59
CA ALA A 197 -5.80 11.83 3.46
C ALA A 197 -5.94 11.47 4.95
N SER A 198 -5.80 12.46 5.84
CA SER A 198 -5.92 12.32 7.29
C SER A 198 -6.86 13.37 7.89
N SER A 199 -8.12 13.43 7.40
CA SER A 199 -9.14 14.33 7.97
C SER A 199 -9.92 13.71 9.13
N GLY A 200 -10.40 14.54 10.05
CA GLY A 200 -11.17 14.10 11.21
C GLY A 200 -10.34 13.30 12.22
N CYS A 201 -10.95 12.27 12.80
CA CYS A 201 -10.30 11.42 13.79
C CYS A 201 -9.29 10.45 13.15
N SER A 202 -8.18 10.98 12.65
CA SER A 202 -7.13 10.22 11.95
C SER A 202 -5.74 10.69 12.39
N THR A 203 -4.78 9.78 12.41
CA THR A 203 -3.41 10.03 12.89
C THR A 203 -2.33 9.83 11.84
N TYR A 204 -2.70 9.30 10.68
CA TYR A 204 -1.84 9.12 9.53
C TYR A 204 -2.71 9.00 8.25
N PRO A 205 -2.21 9.38 7.06
CA PRO A 205 -3.00 9.32 5.84
C PRO A 205 -3.49 7.90 5.51
N HIS A 206 -4.81 7.72 5.48
CA HIS A 206 -5.44 6.43 5.21
C HIS A 206 -6.88 6.57 4.75
N LEU A 207 -7.41 5.55 4.07
CA LEU A 207 -8.84 5.40 3.86
C LEU A 207 -9.39 4.52 4.98
N HIS A 208 -10.42 5.02 5.67
CA HIS A 208 -11.30 4.18 6.47
C HIS A 208 -12.53 3.84 5.63
N PHE A 209 -12.67 2.57 5.26
CA PHE A 209 -13.75 2.06 4.44
C PHE A 209 -14.65 1.13 5.25
N GLU A 210 -15.92 1.48 5.40
CA GLU A 210 -16.92 0.61 6.04
C GLU A 210 -17.87 0.03 4.99
N SER A 211 -18.18 -1.25 5.15
CA SER A 211 -19.26 -1.91 4.42
C SER A 211 -20.44 -2.13 5.35
N HIS A 212 -21.61 -1.65 4.94
CA HIS A 212 -22.83 -1.78 5.73
C HIS A 212 -23.88 -2.59 5.00
N GLN A 213 -24.68 -3.32 5.77
CA GLN A 213 -25.87 -4.01 5.30
C GLN A 213 -27.03 -3.68 6.23
N ALA A 214 -28.08 -3.07 5.67
CA ALA A 214 -29.25 -2.56 6.40
C ALA A 214 -28.86 -1.67 7.60
N GLY A 215 -27.86 -0.80 7.40
CA GLY A 215 -27.36 0.14 8.42
C GLY A 215 -26.48 -0.48 9.50
N ILE A 216 -26.02 -1.73 9.33
CA ILE A 216 -25.10 -2.41 10.25
C ILE A 216 -23.78 -2.68 9.52
N ALA A 217 -22.67 -2.21 10.08
CA ALA A 217 -21.34 -2.51 9.58
C ALA A 217 -21.07 -4.02 9.61
N PHE A 218 -20.42 -4.55 8.57
CA PHE A 218 -20.05 -5.95 8.49
C PHE A 218 -18.65 -6.11 7.89
N GLU A 219 -17.98 -7.19 8.27
CA GLU A 219 -16.68 -7.58 7.72
C GLU A 219 -16.85 -8.24 6.34
N PRO A 220 -16.35 -7.62 5.25
CA PRO A 220 -16.50 -8.16 3.90
C PRO A 220 -15.62 -9.39 3.61
N ASN A 221 -14.54 -9.61 4.37
CA ASN A 221 -13.66 -10.77 4.21
C ASN A 221 -14.19 -11.99 4.96
N VAL A 222 -14.04 -13.16 4.35
CA VAL A 222 -14.30 -14.45 5.01
C VAL A 222 -13.01 -15.00 5.58
N GLY A 223 -13.09 -15.53 6.80
CA GLY A 223 -12.00 -16.25 7.43
C GLY A 223 -12.50 -17.17 8.52
N SER A 224 -11.57 -17.71 9.31
CA SER A 224 -11.89 -18.68 10.36
C SER A 224 -12.81 -18.12 11.47
N CYS A 225 -12.77 -16.80 11.72
CA CYS A 225 -13.65 -16.08 12.65
C CYS A 225 -14.81 -15.32 11.99
N ASN A 226 -14.85 -15.24 10.66
CA ASN A 226 -16.00 -14.75 9.90
C ASN A 226 -16.39 -15.74 8.79
N PRO A 227 -17.00 -16.89 9.12
CA PRO A 227 -17.34 -17.90 8.13
C PRO A 227 -18.54 -17.46 7.27
N GLY A 228 -18.51 -17.73 5.97
CA GLY A 228 -19.62 -17.39 5.09
C GLY A 228 -19.22 -17.24 3.64
N THR A 229 -19.91 -16.35 2.94
CA THR A 229 -19.59 -15.95 1.56
C THR A 229 -18.88 -14.60 1.61
N SER A 230 -17.75 -14.49 0.92
CA SER A 230 -17.02 -13.22 0.79
C SER A 230 -17.91 -12.18 0.13
N ALA A 231 -17.79 -10.93 0.55
CA ALA A 231 -18.41 -9.82 -0.16
C ALA A 231 -17.56 -9.38 -1.38
N TRP A 232 -16.39 -9.98 -1.57
CA TRP A 232 -15.52 -9.72 -2.71
C TRP A 232 -15.69 -10.78 -3.81
N VAL A 233 -15.51 -10.38 -5.07
CA VAL A 233 -15.29 -11.31 -6.18
C VAL A 233 -13.94 -12.00 -6.00
N ASN A 234 -12.90 -11.20 -5.73
CA ASN A 234 -11.56 -11.64 -5.35
C ASN A 234 -11.26 -11.10 -3.96
N GLN A 235 -11.24 -11.98 -2.96
CA GLN A 235 -11.00 -11.58 -1.57
C GLN A 235 -9.60 -10.97 -1.41
N LEU A 236 -9.53 -9.93 -0.58
CA LEU A 236 -8.27 -9.27 -0.25
C LEU A 236 -7.30 -10.23 0.44
N PRO A 237 -5.99 -10.11 0.19
CA PRO A 237 -4.99 -10.93 0.87
C PRO A 237 -4.96 -10.66 2.38
N TYR A 238 -4.56 -11.68 3.16
CA TYR A 238 -4.24 -11.55 4.58
C TYR A 238 -2.73 -11.72 4.78
N GLN A 239 -2.03 -10.65 5.15
CA GLN A 239 -0.58 -10.69 5.32
C GLN A 239 -0.19 -11.46 6.58
N THR A 240 0.62 -12.52 6.40
CA THR A 240 1.14 -13.35 7.50
C THR A 240 2.67 -13.34 7.57
N GLU A 241 3.33 -12.78 6.57
CA GLU A 241 4.77 -12.67 6.47
C GLU A 241 5.23 -11.23 6.56
N ALA A 242 6.48 -11.01 6.97
CA ALA A 242 7.01 -9.65 7.04
C ALA A 242 7.10 -9.06 5.63
N GLY A 243 6.41 -7.94 5.40
CA GLY A 243 6.49 -7.22 4.13
C GLY A 243 7.06 -5.82 4.33
N VAL A 244 7.71 -5.32 3.27
CA VAL A 244 8.31 -3.99 3.23
C VAL A 244 7.40 -3.09 2.41
N LEU A 245 7.06 -1.95 2.99
CA LEU A 245 6.31 -0.87 2.36
C LEU A 245 7.23 0.21 1.81
N ASP A 246 8.30 0.53 2.55
CA ASP A 246 9.25 1.58 2.17
C ASP A 246 10.61 1.39 2.89
N PHE A 247 11.66 2.02 2.36
CA PHE A 247 13.02 1.97 2.89
C PHE A 247 13.79 3.23 2.51
N GLY A 248 14.71 3.66 3.37
CA GLY A 248 15.62 4.75 3.05
C GLY A 248 16.92 4.72 3.81
N VAL A 249 17.90 5.46 3.29
CA VAL A 249 19.24 5.65 3.87
C VAL A 249 19.51 7.15 3.99
N THR A 250 20.20 7.57 5.05
CA THR A 250 20.48 8.99 5.30
C THR A 250 21.69 9.18 6.21
N ALA A 251 22.40 10.30 6.06
CA ALA A 251 23.37 10.81 7.02
C ALA A 251 22.70 11.60 8.17
N THR A 252 21.40 11.90 8.05
CA THR A 252 20.63 12.57 9.10
C THR A 252 20.53 11.69 10.34
N ASN A 253 20.82 12.26 11.51
CA ASN A 253 20.69 11.54 12.77
C ASN A 253 19.21 11.36 13.17
N LEU A 254 18.67 10.17 12.87
CA LEU A 254 17.28 9.82 13.14
C LEU A 254 16.92 9.76 14.64
N GLY A 255 17.91 9.69 15.54
CA GLY A 255 17.66 9.79 16.99
C GLY A 255 17.29 11.21 17.46
N THR A 256 17.40 12.21 16.59
CA THR A 256 17.19 13.63 16.92
C THR A 256 16.03 14.28 16.17
N VAL A 257 15.46 13.59 15.19
CA VAL A 257 14.33 14.11 14.40
C VAL A 257 13.00 13.89 15.13
N ALA A 258 12.04 14.77 14.88
CA ALA A 258 10.66 14.53 15.30
C ALA A 258 10.12 13.29 14.58
N PHE A 259 9.28 12.53 15.28
CA PHE A 259 8.80 11.24 14.82
C PHE A 259 7.26 11.28 14.64
N PRO A 260 6.70 10.69 13.57
CA PRO A 260 7.41 10.13 12.41
C PRO A 260 8.08 11.24 11.60
N PRO A 261 9.29 11.01 11.04
CA PRO A 261 9.97 12.03 10.27
C PRO A 261 9.30 12.17 8.90
N GLU A 262 8.84 13.37 8.58
CA GLU A 262 8.01 13.62 7.40
C GLU A 262 8.43 14.92 6.70
N PRO A 263 8.89 14.85 5.42
CA PRO A 263 9.18 13.61 4.69
C PRO A 263 10.30 12.80 5.38
N SER A 264 10.22 11.47 5.29
CA SER A 264 11.27 10.61 5.85
C SER A 264 12.62 10.90 5.16
N PRO A 265 13.71 11.17 5.91
CA PRO A 265 15.00 11.55 5.33
C PRO A 265 15.60 10.45 4.46
N ARG A 266 16.05 10.85 3.26
CA ARG A 266 16.54 9.96 2.22
C ARG A 266 17.69 10.62 1.48
N GLU A 267 18.72 9.84 1.17
CA GLU A 267 19.92 10.30 0.47
C GLU A 267 20.38 9.24 -0.55
N GLY A 268 20.35 9.58 -1.84
CA GLY A 268 20.88 8.72 -2.91
C GLY A 268 22.40 8.60 -2.95
N GLN A 269 23.12 9.45 -2.21
CA GLN A 269 24.58 9.41 -2.03
C GLN A 269 24.97 9.69 -0.58
N ILE A 270 25.95 8.94 -0.07
CA ILE A 270 26.54 9.20 1.25
C ILE A 270 28.02 9.54 1.09
N ALA A 271 28.47 10.61 1.76
CA ALA A 271 29.87 10.99 1.73
C ALA A 271 30.72 9.99 2.53
N LEU A 272 31.89 9.63 2.03
CA LEU A 272 32.84 8.77 2.77
C LEU A 272 33.32 9.41 4.09
N SER A 273 33.19 10.73 4.23
CA SER A 273 33.45 11.45 5.47
C SER A 273 32.30 11.38 6.49
N THR A 274 31.14 10.85 6.11
CA THR A 274 29.99 10.70 7.01
C THR A 274 30.36 9.72 8.12
N GLN A 275 30.25 10.18 9.36
CA GLN A 275 30.59 9.38 10.53
C GLN A 275 29.54 8.30 10.78
N SER A 276 28.27 8.70 10.87
CA SER A 276 27.14 7.82 11.14
C SER A 276 26.21 7.78 9.95
N VAL A 277 25.97 6.58 9.43
CA VAL A 277 24.97 6.35 8.38
C VAL A 277 23.78 5.66 9.00
N TYR A 278 22.61 6.23 8.81
CA TYR A 278 21.33 5.71 9.27
C TYR A 278 20.59 5.08 8.09
N PHE A 279 19.78 4.06 8.38
CA PHE A 279 18.80 3.55 7.44
C PHE A 279 17.54 3.15 8.20
N TRP A 280 16.41 3.19 7.51
CA TRP A 280 15.10 2.94 8.09
C TRP A 280 14.25 2.10 7.14
N VAL A 281 13.23 1.44 7.69
CA VAL A 281 12.29 0.61 6.95
C VAL A 281 10.88 0.83 7.49
N MET A 282 9.91 0.87 6.59
CA MET A 282 8.49 0.76 6.85
C MET A 282 8.03 -0.65 6.50
N LEU A 283 7.40 -1.31 7.45
CA LEU A 283 6.87 -2.67 7.30
C LEU A 283 5.35 -2.60 7.28
N ASN A 284 4.74 -3.33 6.33
CA ASN A 284 3.29 -3.49 6.22
C ASN A 284 2.77 -4.75 6.95
N TYR A 285 3.67 -5.50 7.58
CA TYR A 285 3.39 -6.50 8.60
C TYR A 285 4.70 -6.95 9.25
N LEU A 286 4.68 -7.24 10.55
CA LEU A 286 5.77 -7.90 11.27
C LEU A 286 5.19 -9.02 12.13
N PRO A 287 5.46 -10.31 11.82
CA PRO A 287 4.99 -11.43 12.63
C PRO A 287 5.50 -11.33 14.08
N ALA A 288 4.73 -11.86 15.02
CA ALA A 288 5.15 -12.00 16.42
C ALA A 288 6.53 -12.68 16.54
N GLN A 289 7.33 -12.23 17.50
CA GLN A 289 8.65 -12.77 17.83
C GLN A 289 9.62 -12.80 16.65
N SER A 290 9.54 -11.78 15.80
CA SER A 290 10.39 -11.69 14.61
C SER A 290 11.85 -11.42 14.95
N THR A 291 12.72 -11.75 14.00
CA THR A 291 14.16 -11.49 14.05
C THR A 291 14.61 -10.70 12.83
N TRP A 292 15.71 -9.96 12.97
CA TRP A 292 16.36 -9.24 11.88
C TRP A 292 17.86 -9.52 11.83
N ARG A 293 18.45 -9.31 10.66
CA ARG A 293 19.90 -9.28 10.46
C ARG A 293 20.25 -8.28 9.37
N VAL A 294 21.22 -7.41 9.65
CA VAL A 294 21.69 -6.40 8.70
C VAL A 294 23.14 -6.67 8.35
N ARG A 295 23.44 -6.64 7.05
CA ARG A 295 24.80 -6.77 6.52
C ARG A 295 25.12 -5.57 5.63
N TRP A 296 26.33 -5.05 5.80
CA TRP A 296 26.91 -4.03 4.92
C TRP A 296 27.99 -4.68 4.07
N ILE A 297 27.81 -4.61 2.76
CA ILE A 297 28.70 -5.23 1.78
C ILE A 297 29.38 -4.13 0.98
N ASP A 298 30.70 -4.17 0.89
CA ASP A 298 31.47 -3.22 0.11
C ASP A 298 31.36 -3.48 -1.41
N PRO A 299 31.82 -2.54 -2.26
CA PRO A 299 31.79 -2.70 -3.72
C PRO A 299 32.56 -3.91 -4.27
N ASN A 300 33.47 -4.50 -3.48
CA ASN A 300 34.22 -5.70 -3.85
C ASN A 300 33.53 -6.99 -3.38
N GLY A 301 32.35 -6.90 -2.77
CA GLY A 301 31.59 -8.04 -2.24
C GLY A 301 32.01 -8.47 -0.83
N GLY A 302 32.89 -7.72 -0.16
CA GLY A 302 33.32 -7.98 1.20
C GLY A 302 32.25 -7.57 2.22
N VAL A 303 31.84 -8.48 3.11
CA VAL A 303 30.98 -8.11 4.25
C VAL A 303 31.83 -7.33 5.24
N GLN A 304 31.62 -6.02 5.28
CA GLN A 304 32.35 -5.12 6.18
C GLN A 304 31.76 -5.13 7.59
N ARG A 305 30.46 -5.45 7.68
CA ARG A 305 29.76 -5.48 8.95
C ARG A 305 28.51 -6.35 8.88
N ASP A 306 28.23 -7.05 9.97
CA ASP A 306 27.13 -8.01 10.11
C ASP A 306 26.60 -7.93 11.55
N SER A 307 25.31 -7.68 11.73
CA SER A 307 24.71 -7.61 13.07
C SER A 307 24.59 -8.98 13.74
N GLY A 308 24.68 -10.07 12.96
CA GLY A 308 24.11 -11.35 13.36
C GLY A 308 22.58 -11.28 13.41
N THR A 309 21.95 -12.42 13.73
CA THR A 309 20.49 -12.48 13.92
C THR A 309 20.13 -11.96 15.31
N VAL A 310 19.27 -10.95 15.35
CA VAL A 310 18.81 -10.26 16.56
C VAL A 310 17.29 -10.29 16.61
N ALA A 311 16.70 -10.41 17.79
CA ALA A 311 15.24 -10.33 17.94
C ALA A 311 14.76 -8.87 17.80
N PHE A 312 13.61 -8.66 17.17
CA PHE A 312 12.90 -7.38 17.25
C PHE A 312 12.35 -7.13 18.65
N GLY A 313 12.03 -8.18 19.41
CA GLY A 313 11.47 -8.07 20.75
C GLY A 313 9.96 -7.79 20.75
N ASN A 314 9.27 -8.04 19.65
CA ASN A 314 7.82 -7.88 19.53
C ASN A 314 7.10 -9.17 19.99
N PRO A 315 6.38 -9.17 21.14
CA PRO A 315 5.65 -10.36 21.58
C PRO A 315 4.45 -10.67 20.66
N ASP A 316 3.86 -9.64 20.09
CA ASP A 316 2.66 -9.67 19.25
C ASP A 316 3.00 -9.28 17.80
N PRO A 317 2.17 -9.63 16.81
CA PRO A 317 2.34 -9.15 15.45
C PRO A 317 2.04 -7.65 15.37
N TYR A 318 2.73 -6.95 14.48
CA TYR A 318 2.45 -5.55 14.18
C TYR A 318 1.98 -5.41 12.74
N PRO A 319 0.76 -4.88 12.51
CA PRO A 319 0.25 -4.70 11.15
C PRO A 319 0.93 -3.54 10.41
N PHE A 320 1.64 -2.69 11.14
CA PHE A 320 2.63 -1.80 10.59
C PHE A 320 3.73 -1.55 11.61
N ALA A 321 4.96 -1.37 11.13
CA ALA A 321 6.03 -0.86 11.97
C ALA A 321 7.02 0.01 11.20
N TRP A 322 7.57 1.02 11.87
CA TRP A 322 8.67 1.84 11.35
C TRP A 322 9.91 1.62 12.23
N TYR A 323 10.99 1.13 11.64
CA TYR A 323 12.25 0.87 12.34
C TYR A 323 13.41 1.60 11.69
N TYR A 324 14.41 1.96 12.50
CA TYR A 324 15.67 2.47 11.99
C TYR A 324 16.87 1.88 12.73
N TRP A 325 18.02 1.95 12.07
CA TRP A 325 19.30 1.55 12.60
C TRP A 325 20.36 2.54 12.14
N TRP A 326 21.55 2.42 12.71
CA TRP A 326 22.70 3.19 12.26
C TRP A 326 23.98 2.38 12.33
N ASN A 327 25.00 2.93 11.68
CA ASN A 327 26.31 2.36 11.63
C ASN A 327 27.37 3.46 11.77
N ASP A 328 28.23 3.30 12.78
CA ASP A 328 29.32 4.24 13.09
C ASP A 328 30.63 3.45 13.35
N PRO A 329 31.72 3.74 12.62
CA PRO A 329 31.78 4.27 11.26
C PRO A 329 31.85 3.11 10.25
N ILE A 330 31.12 3.22 9.13
CA ILE A 330 31.09 2.15 8.10
C ILE A 330 32.14 2.31 7.00
N PHE A 331 32.43 3.53 6.56
CA PHE A 331 33.37 3.79 5.47
C PHE A 331 34.83 3.86 5.94
N GLN A 332 35.24 2.97 6.85
CA GLN A 332 36.62 2.95 7.38
C GLN A 332 37.67 2.71 6.28
N THR A 333 37.31 1.94 5.26
CA THR A 333 38.16 1.66 4.10
C THR A 333 38.22 2.82 3.11
N GLN A 334 37.41 3.88 3.30
CA GLN A 334 37.29 5.03 2.39
C GLN A 334 37.13 4.60 0.92
N LEU A 335 36.45 3.47 0.70
CA LEU A 335 36.27 2.88 -0.62
C LEU A 335 35.01 3.47 -1.29
N PRO A 336 35.14 4.32 -2.32
CA PRO A 336 33.99 4.80 -3.08
C PRO A 336 33.39 3.69 -3.94
N GLY A 337 32.09 3.82 -4.22
CA GLY A 337 31.34 2.89 -5.07
C GLY A 337 29.99 2.53 -4.48
N ASP A 338 29.35 1.53 -5.08
CA ASP A 338 28.03 1.06 -4.65
C ASP A 338 28.19 0.01 -3.56
N TRP A 339 27.96 0.45 -2.32
CA TRP A 339 27.83 -0.43 -1.18
C TRP A 339 26.43 -1.04 -1.18
N ARG A 340 26.21 -2.12 -0.43
CA ARG A 340 24.89 -2.73 -0.27
C ARG A 340 24.51 -2.89 1.20
N ILE A 341 23.28 -2.54 1.53
CA ILE A 341 22.62 -2.87 2.80
C ILE A 341 21.68 -4.04 2.54
N VAL A 342 21.93 -5.14 3.23
CA VAL A 342 21.11 -6.36 3.13
C VAL A 342 20.40 -6.55 4.46
N LEU A 343 19.07 -6.42 4.47
CA LEU A 343 18.22 -6.71 5.63
C LEU A 343 17.53 -8.05 5.43
N ASP A 344 17.71 -8.94 6.39
CA ASP A 344 16.93 -10.16 6.50
C ASP A 344 15.92 -10.00 7.65
N ILE A 345 14.68 -10.42 7.45
CA ILE A 345 13.68 -10.60 8.51
C ILE A 345 13.29 -12.07 8.55
N ASN A 346 13.36 -12.70 9.73
CA ASN A 346 13.08 -14.13 9.92
C ASN A 346 13.90 -15.04 9.00
N GLY A 347 15.12 -14.61 8.65
CA GLY A 347 16.01 -15.33 7.75
C GLY A 347 15.70 -15.16 6.25
N GLN A 348 14.62 -14.45 5.91
CA GLN A 348 14.30 -14.08 4.52
C GLN A 348 14.92 -12.74 4.17
N ASN A 349 15.56 -12.65 3.01
CA ASN A 349 16.10 -11.39 2.53
C ASN A 349 14.96 -10.48 2.04
N VAL A 350 14.73 -9.37 2.74
CA VAL A 350 13.65 -8.43 2.43
C VAL A 350 14.14 -7.11 1.82
N ILE A 351 15.37 -6.69 2.15
CA ILE A 351 16.05 -5.54 1.52
C ILE A 351 17.42 -5.97 1.00
N ASP A 352 17.80 -5.46 -0.15
CA ASP A 352 19.12 -5.56 -0.76
C ASP A 352 19.48 -4.25 -1.50
N ALA A 353 19.58 -3.17 -0.73
CA ALA A 353 19.59 -1.81 -1.22
C ALA A 353 21.01 -1.32 -1.56
N PRO A 354 21.21 -0.67 -2.72
CA PRO A 354 22.47 0.00 -3.01
C PRO A 354 22.60 1.31 -2.21
N VAL A 355 23.83 1.64 -1.81
CA VAL A 355 24.20 2.91 -1.19
C VAL A 355 25.43 3.44 -1.90
N GLN A 356 25.26 4.53 -2.64
CA GLN A 356 26.38 5.11 -3.37
C GLN A 356 27.27 5.92 -2.42
N ALA A 357 28.42 5.35 -2.05
CA ALA A 357 29.41 6.02 -1.22
C ALA A 357 30.37 6.83 -2.09
N VAL A 358 30.48 8.14 -1.84
CA VAL A 358 31.27 9.07 -2.67
C VAL A 358 32.22 9.94 -1.86
N THR A 359 33.31 10.37 -2.46
CA THR A 359 34.23 11.34 -1.82
C THR A 359 33.63 12.74 -1.75
N THR A 360 32.76 13.09 -2.68
CA THR A 360 32.12 14.40 -2.79
C THR A 360 30.71 14.20 -3.31
N ILE A 361 29.72 14.69 -2.56
CA ILE A 361 28.30 14.65 -2.95
C ILE A 361 28.09 15.48 -4.20
N ASN A 362 27.35 14.94 -5.17
CA ASN A 362 26.77 15.68 -6.26
C ASN A 362 25.32 16.05 -5.89
N PRO A 363 25.04 17.29 -5.47
CA PRO A 363 23.68 17.69 -5.06
C PRO A 363 22.69 17.75 -6.24
N ALA A 364 23.16 17.59 -7.48
CA ALA A 364 22.32 17.53 -8.68
C ALA A 364 22.18 16.09 -9.22
N LEU A 365 22.63 15.07 -8.47
CA LEU A 365 22.37 13.69 -8.86
C LEU A 365 20.88 13.40 -8.67
N ASN A 366 20.27 12.85 -9.72
CA ASN A 366 18.95 12.26 -9.71
C ASN A 366 19.02 10.97 -10.55
N ARG A 367 18.32 9.93 -10.14
CA ARG A 367 18.10 8.71 -10.91
C ARG A 367 16.62 8.67 -11.25
N PRO A 368 16.23 8.43 -12.51
CA PRO A 368 14.82 8.24 -12.80
C PRO A 368 14.30 6.99 -12.05
N PRO A 369 12.98 6.91 -11.81
CA PRO A 369 12.37 5.73 -11.20
C PRO A 369 12.71 4.44 -11.95
N GLU A 370 12.72 3.33 -11.22
CA GLU A 370 13.00 2.01 -11.79
C GLU A 370 11.91 1.59 -12.81
N PRO A 371 12.25 0.69 -13.75
CA PRO A 371 11.28 0.17 -14.71
C PRO A 371 10.08 -0.47 -14.04
N ILE A 372 8.89 -0.17 -14.56
CA ILE A 372 7.62 -0.72 -14.07
C ILE A 372 7.06 -1.78 -15.02
N SER A 373 6.11 -2.57 -14.52
CA SER A 373 5.18 -3.35 -15.34
C SER A 373 3.74 -2.93 -15.03
N VAL A 374 2.84 -3.11 -15.98
CA VAL A 374 1.43 -2.69 -15.86
C VAL A 374 0.53 -3.83 -16.31
N SER A 375 -0.52 -4.11 -15.53
CA SER A 375 -1.56 -5.09 -15.87
C SER A 375 -2.96 -4.48 -15.69
N PHE A 376 -3.96 -5.05 -16.38
CA PHE A 376 -5.35 -4.75 -16.08
C PHE A 376 -5.83 -5.59 -14.90
N ASP A 377 -6.74 -5.02 -14.10
CA ASP A 377 -7.51 -5.74 -13.09
C ASP A 377 -9.01 -5.45 -13.27
N PRO A 378 -9.83 -6.48 -13.57
CA PRO A 378 -9.42 -7.87 -13.85
C PRO A 378 -8.60 -7.97 -15.15
N ALA A 379 -7.72 -8.97 -15.26
CA ALA A 379 -6.85 -9.16 -16.43
C ALA A 379 -7.62 -9.26 -17.75
N VAL A 380 -8.88 -9.75 -17.69
CA VAL A 380 -9.85 -9.68 -18.77
C VAL A 380 -10.97 -8.73 -18.35
N PRO A 381 -10.93 -7.46 -18.79
CA PRO A 381 -11.98 -6.49 -18.50
C PRO A 381 -13.38 -6.95 -18.92
N GLU A 382 -14.35 -6.81 -18.02
CA GLU A 382 -15.75 -7.13 -18.26
C GLU A 382 -16.57 -5.86 -18.55
N SER A 383 -17.26 -5.80 -19.68
CA SER A 383 -18.06 -4.61 -20.03
C SER A 383 -19.11 -4.31 -18.97
N GLY A 384 -19.25 -3.03 -18.60
CA GLY A 384 -20.16 -2.62 -17.54
C GLY A 384 -19.53 -2.64 -16.15
N HIS A 385 -18.24 -2.93 -16.04
CA HIS A 385 -17.45 -2.84 -14.82
C HIS A 385 -16.28 -1.87 -14.95
N ALA A 386 -15.77 -1.39 -13.82
CA ALA A 386 -14.56 -0.60 -13.80
C ALA A 386 -13.35 -1.40 -14.31
N ILE A 387 -12.38 -0.71 -14.89
CA ILE A 387 -11.09 -1.30 -15.25
C ILE A 387 -10.02 -0.60 -14.44
N TYR A 388 -9.22 -1.37 -13.71
CA TYR A 388 -8.01 -0.88 -13.06
C TYR A 388 -6.80 -1.15 -13.93
N ALA A 389 -5.82 -0.24 -13.87
CA ALA A 389 -4.45 -0.51 -14.28
C ALA A 389 -3.62 -0.57 -13.01
N ARG A 390 -2.93 -1.69 -12.78
CA ARG A 390 -2.05 -1.90 -11.63
C ARG A 390 -0.60 -1.83 -12.06
N VAL A 391 0.20 -1.08 -11.32
CA VAL A 391 1.64 -0.95 -11.50
C VAL A 391 2.35 -1.91 -10.56
N GLN A 392 3.09 -2.83 -11.15
CA GLN A 392 3.95 -3.76 -10.43
C GLN A 392 5.40 -3.28 -10.52
N THR A 393 6.00 -3.08 -9.35
CA THR A 393 7.38 -2.63 -9.10
C THR A 393 7.87 -3.28 -7.82
N SER A 394 9.18 -3.34 -7.62
CA SER A 394 9.75 -3.77 -6.35
C SER A 394 9.40 -2.79 -5.23
N ASN A 395 8.62 -3.23 -4.24
CA ASN A 395 8.04 -2.40 -3.17
C ASN A 395 8.87 -1.22 -2.67
N TRP A 396 10.14 -1.46 -2.37
CA TRP A 396 11.04 -0.45 -1.83
C TRP A 396 12.07 0.08 -2.84
N LYS A 397 12.22 -0.52 -4.03
CA LYS A 397 13.15 -0.03 -5.07
C LYS A 397 12.46 0.76 -6.16
N ASP A 398 11.29 1.35 -5.90
CA ASP A 398 10.62 2.20 -6.90
C ASP A 398 11.55 3.31 -7.42
N ASP A 399 12.42 3.80 -6.53
CA ASP A 399 13.48 4.75 -6.85
C ASP A 399 14.77 4.45 -6.06
N LEU A 400 15.91 4.48 -6.74
CA LEU A 400 17.24 4.22 -6.16
C LEU A 400 17.95 5.46 -5.61
N ASP A 401 17.41 6.67 -5.78
CA ASP A 401 17.73 7.81 -4.91
C ASP A 401 16.66 8.10 -3.87
N TRP A 402 15.62 7.26 -3.87
CA TRP A 402 14.57 7.13 -2.86
C TRP A 402 13.53 8.25 -2.89
N ASP A 403 13.43 9.00 -3.97
CA ASP A 403 12.37 9.99 -4.11
C ASP A 403 10.97 9.36 -4.13
N VAL A 404 9.96 10.16 -3.75
CA VAL A 404 8.56 9.71 -3.80
C VAL A 404 8.12 9.66 -5.26
N VAL A 405 7.86 8.45 -5.75
CA VAL A 405 7.40 8.21 -7.12
C VAL A 405 5.92 8.55 -7.24
N ARG A 406 5.57 9.22 -8.34
CA ARG A 406 4.19 9.39 -8.81
C ARG A 406 4.02 8.79 -10.19
N TYR A 407 2.83 8.32 -10.49
CA TYR A 407 2.48 7.62 -11.71
C TYR A 407 1.51 8.47 -12.52
N HIS A 408 1.90 8.75 -13.77
CA HIS A 408 1.06 9.45 -14.74
C HIS A 408 0.32 8.42 -15.61
N TYR A 409 -0.99 8.26 -15.38
CA TYR A 409 -1.86 7.38 -16.14
C TYR A 409 -2.60 8.17 -17.21
N VAL A 410 -2.48 7.73 -18.46
CA VAL A 410 -3.23 8.25 -19.59
C VAL A 410 -4.07 7.12 -20.18
N TRP A 411 -5.37 7.17 -19.92
CA TRP A 411 -6.35 6.23 -20.42
C TRP A 411 -6.97 6.72 -21.71
N LYS A 412 -7.09 5.82 -22.68
CA LYS A 412 -7.79 6.06 -23.94
C LYS A 412 -8.82 4.98 -24.20
N VAL A 413 -9.96 5.39 -24.75
CA VAL A 413 -10.98 4.50 -25.30
C VAL A 413 -11.10 4.82 -26.78
N ASN A 414 -10.89 3.82 -27.63
CA ASN A 414 -10.87 3.95 -29.09
C ASN A 414 -9.93 5.09 -29.57
N GLY A 415 -8.76 5.19 -28.93
CA GLY A 415 -7.73 6.20 -29.22
C GLY A 415 -8.01 7.61 -28.67
N SER A 416 -9.17 7.86 -28.05
CA SER A 416 -9.50 9.15 -27.42
C SER A 416 -9.19 9.12 -25.93
N THR A 417 -8.45 10.11 -25.43
CA THR A 417 -8.15 10.23 -23.99
C THR A 417 -9.43 10.46 -23.18
N VAL A 418 -9.68 9.59 -22.20
CA VAL A 418 -10.84 9.67 -21.30
C VAL A 418 -10.44 10.02 -19.86
N ARG A 419 -9.18 9.77 -19.48
CA ARG A 419 -8.63 10.09 -18.17
C ARG A 419 -7.14 10.34 -18.30
N ASP A 420 -6.67 11.40 -17.64
CA ASP A 420 -5.29 11.86 -17.61
C ASP A 420 -5.03 12.32 -16.17
N VAL A 421 -4.28 11.52 -15.40
CA VAL A 421 -4.15 11.70 -13.95
C VAL A 421 -2.74 11.38 -13.48
N ILE A 422 -2.27 12.17 -12.51
CA ILE A 422 -1.06 11.91 -11.75
C ILE A 422 -1.48 11.54 -10.34
N THR A 423 -1.00 10.41 -9.83
CA THR A 423 -1.28 9.94 -8.47
C THR A 423 -0.04 9.29 -7.87
N ALA A 424 0.04 9.23 -6.53
CA ALA A 424 1.02 8.40 -5.84
C ALA A 424 0.66 6.91 -5.83
N GLY A 425 -0.60 6.56 -6.06
CA GLY A 425 -1.05 5.17 -6.06
C GLY A 425 -0.50 4.37 -7.23
N ARG A 426 -0.06 3.14 -6.95
CA ARG A 426 0.30 2.13 -7.96
C ARG A 426 -0.92 1.52 -8.66
N ALA A 427 -2.09 2.12 -8.56
CA ALA A 427 -3.19 1.82 -9.44
C ALA A 427 -4.00 3.07 -9.77
N ASP A 428 -4.71 3.01 -10.89
CA ASP A 428 -5.76 3.98 -11.25
C ASP A 428 -6.86 3.24 -12.04
N ALA A 429 -8.03 3.86 -12.19
CA ALA A 429 -9.16 3.24 -12.86
C ALA A 429 -9.95 4.17 -13.75
N ILE A 430 -10.61 3.59 -14.76
CA ILE A 430 -11.72 4.22 -15.47
C ILE A 430 -13.05 3.59 -15.06
N ALA A 431 -14.07 4.45 -14.94
CA ALA A 431 -15.39 4.08 -14.48
C ALA A 431 -16.12 3.17 -15.48
N ALA A 432 -17.03 2.33 -14.98
CA ALA A 432 -17.77 1.32 -15.74
C ALA A 432 -18.54 1.85 -16.97
N ASN A 433 -18.95 3.12 -16.96
CA ASN A 433 -19.69 3.77 -18.06
C ASN A 433 -18.79 4.50 -19.07
N THR A 434 -17.46 4.43 -18.90
CA THR A 434 -16.48 5.11 -19.78
C THR A 434 -16.21 4.31 -21.06
N TRP A 435 -16.56 3.03 -21.07
CA TRP A 435 -16.25 2.09 -22.14
C TRP A 435 -17.38 1.05 -22.28
N SER A 436 -17.35 0.25 -23.35
CA SER A 436 -18.35 -0.77 -23.65
C SER A 436 -17.72 -1.97 -24.36
N ALA A 437 -18.46 -3.09 -24.40
CA ALA A 437 -18.03 -4.26 -25.15
C ALA A 437 -17.73 -3.91 -26.62
N GLY A 438 -16.54 -4.28 -27.09
CA GLY A 438 -16.03 -3.97 -28.43
C GLY A 438 -15.19 -2.69 -28.51
N ASP A 439 -15.11 -1.89 -27.44
CA ASP A 439 -14.16 -0.78 -27.37
C ASP A 439 -12.72 -1.30 -27.15
N THR A 440 -11.76 -0.59 -27.74
CA THR A 440 -10.35 -0.77 -27.39
C THR A 440 -10.00 0.17 -26.25
N VAL A 441 -9.69 -0.36 -25.08
CA VAL A 441 -9.16 0.40 -23.94
C VAL A 441 -7.64 0.32 -23.97
N GLU A 442 -6.96 1.45 -23.81
CA GLU A 442 -5.51 1.55 -23.68
C GLU A 442 -5.21 2.39 -22.44
N VAL A 443 -4.17 2.01 -21.70
CA VAL A 443 -3.59 2.82 -20.63
C VAL A 443 -2.08 2.88 -20.81
N CYS A 444 -1.53 4.08 -20.75
CA CYS A 444 -0.09 4.32 -20.69
C CYS A 444 0.26 4.89 -19.32
N VAL A 445 1.24 4.30 -18.66
CA VAL A 445 1.71 4.70 -17.33
C VAL A 445 3.17 5.13 -17.41
N THR A 446 3.47 6.31 -16.84
CA THR A 446 4.84 6.82 -16.73
C THR A 446 5.17 7.15 -15.27
N PRO A 447 6.13 6.46 -14.63
CA PRO A 447 6.59 6.80 -13.29
C PRO A 447 7.48 8.05 -13.32
N SER A 448 7.44 8.87 -12.28
CA SER A 448 8.27 10.07 -12.13
C SER A 448 8.56 10.39 -10.67
N ASP A 449 9.80 10.77 -10.36
CA ASP A 449 10.24 11.28 -9.05
C ASP A 449 9.96 12.79 -8.89
N GLY A 450 9.77 13.51 -10.00
CA GLY A 450 9.45 14.95 -10.08
C GLY A 450 10.54 15.81 -10.67
N ALA A 451 11.74 15.26 -10.74
CA ALA A 451 12.86 15.78 -11.48
C ALA A 451 13.04 15.07 -12.83
N ALA A 452 12.81 13.75 -12.87
CA ALA A 452 12.90 12.89 -14.04
C ALA A 452 11.67 11.97 -14.18
N ALA A 453 11.51 11.45 -15.39
CA ALA A 453 10.52 10.43 -15.72
C ALA A 453 11.23 9.13 -16.07
N GLY A 454 10.68 8.02 -15.62
CA GLY A 454 11.09 6.68 -16.03
C GLY A 454 10.50 6.28 -17.39
N GLY A 455 10.60 5.00 -17.72
CA GLY A 455 10.05 4.46 -18.96
C GLY A 455 8.51 4.39 -18.95
N THR A 456 7.88 4.83 -20.03
CA THR A 456 6.43 4.66 -20.22
C THR A 456 6.10 3.23 -20.65
N VAL A 457 5.11 2.62 -20.00
CA VAL A 457 4.55 1.30 -20.37
C VAL A 457 3.10 1.50 -20.80
N CYS A 458 2.71 0.93 -21.94
CA CYS A 458 1.32 0.97 -22.42
C CYS A 458 0.78 -0.45 -22.61
N ILE A 459 -0.45 -0.69 -22.15
CA ILE A 459 -1.20 -1.94 -22.36
C ILE A 459 -2.57 -1.63 -22.99
N SER A 460 -3.16 -2.60 -23.70
CA SER A 460 -4.47 -2.43 -24.34
C SER A 460 -5.35 -3.69 -24.25
N SER A 461 -6.62 -3.51 -23.91
CA SER A 461 -7.63 -4.57 -23.79
C SER A 461 -8.11 -5.10 -25.14
N GLY A 462 -7.78 -4.42 -26.25
CA GLY A 462 -8.03 -4.90 -27.61
C GLY A 462 -7.03 -6.00 -28.05
N ALA A 463 -5.97 -6.24 -27.27
CA ALA A 463 -5.14 -7.42 -27.42
C ALA A 463 -5.84 -8.58 -26.70
N CYS A 464 -6.00 -9.70 -27.37
CA CYS A 464 -6.61 -10.86 -26.75
C CYS A 464 -5.67 -11.39 -25.67
N TYR A 465 -6.01 -11.20 -24.39
CA TYR A 465 -5.18 -11.65 -23.27
C TYR A 465 -4.71 -13.11 -23.43
N PRO A 466 -5.58 -14.08 -23.75
CA PRO A 466 -5.14 -15.46 -23.98
C PRO A 466 -4.38 -15.70 -25.29
N ASP A 467 -4.26 -14.72 -26.20
CA ASP A 467 -3.38 -14.76 -27.39
C ASP A 467 -1.97 -14.31 -27.00
N CYS A 468 -1.35 -15.08 -26.10
CA CYS A 468 -0.04 -14.76 -25.52
C CYS A 468 1.03 -14.51 -26.58
N ASP A 469 1.01 -15.28 -27.67
CA ASP A 469 2.01 -15.16 -28.74
C ASP A 469 1.70 -14.05 -29.76
N GLY A 470 0.56 -13.35 -29.59
CA GLY A 470 0.11 -12.26 -30.44
C GLY A 470 -0.19 -12.68 -31.87
N SER A 471 -0.48 -13.96 -32.11
CA SER A 471 -0.75 -14.51 -33.44
C SER A 471 -2.14 -14.14 -33.98
N GLY A 472 -3.03 -13.64 -33.13
CA GLY A 472 -4.42 -13.34 -33.43
C GLY A 472 -5.29 -14.60 -33.47
N SER A 473 -4.87 -15.71 -32.87
CA SER A 473 -5.62 -16.98 -32.90
C SER A 473 -5.28 -17.86 -31.71
N LEU A 474 -6.27 -18.10 -30.86
CA LEU A 474 -6.12 -18.98 -29.70
C LEU A 474 -5.84 -20.43 -30.10
N ASN A 475 -4.65 -20.90 -29.76
CA ASN A 475 -4.18 -22.24 -30.01
C ASN A 475 -3.19 -22.71 -28.93
N ILE A 476 -2.60 -23.90 -29.10
CA ILE A 476 -1.69 -24.49 -28.11
C ILE A 476 -0.40 -23.66 -27.90
N PHE A 477 0.01 -22.86 -28.88
CA PHE A 477 1.19 -21.99 -28.76
C PHE A 477 0.99 -20.89 -27.72
N ASP A 478 -0.25 -20.47 -27.46
CA ASP A 478 -0.55 -19.53 -26.38
C ASP A 478 -0.33 -20.15 -25.00
N TYR A 479 -0.73 -21.40 -24.81
CA TYR A 479 -0.42 -22.14 -23.58
C TYR A 479 1.08 -22.35 -23.39
N ILE A 480 1.83 -22.55 -24.48
CA ILE A 480 3.29 -22.66 -24.43
C ILE A 480 3.91 -21.31 -24.09
N CYS A 481 3.42 -20.24 -24.69
CA CYS A 481 3.86 -18.87 -24.42
C CYS A 481 3.59 -18.49 -22.96
N PHE A 482 2.37 -18.72 -22.47
CA PHE A 482 2.01 -18.48 -21.07
C PHE A 482 2.84 -19.35 -20.13
N GLY A 483 3.04 -20.63 -20.44
CA GLY A 483 3.88 -21.51 -19.64
C GLY A 483 5.35 -21.07 -19.57
N ASN A 484 5.88 -20.50 -20.66
CA ASN A 484 7.21 -19.90 -20.67
C ASN A 484 7.24 -18.65 -19.79
N ALA A 485 6.29 -17.72 -19.98
CA ALA A 485 6.15 -16.51 -19.17
C ALA A 485 6.09 -16.84 -17.68
N TYR A 486 5.26 -17.83 -17.32
CA TYR A 486 5.13 -18.35 -15.97
C TYR A 486 6.46 -18.89 -15.42
N SER A 487 7.19 -19.67 -16.23
CA SER A 487 8.48 -20.24 -15.81
C SER A 487 9.60 -19.20 -15.64
N THR A 488 9.48 -18.06 -16.32
CA THR A 488 10.43 -16.95 -16.25
C THR A 488 10.04 -15.89 -15.24
N ASN A 489 8.97 -16.12 -14.47
CA ASN A 489 8.40 -15.17 -13.53
C ASN A 489 8.03 -13.83 -14.19
N ASP A 490 7.52 -13.91 -15.42
CA ASP A 490 7.07 -12.75 -16.19
C ASP A 490 5.72 -12.24 -15.60
N PRO A 491 5.58 -10.93 -15.33
CA PRO A 491 4.34 -10.35 -14.81
C PRO A 491 3.10 -10.61 -15.66
N TYR A 492 3.24 -10.86 -16.96
CA TYR A 492 2.12 -11.27 -17.82
C TYR A 492 1.43 -12.56 -17.32
N ALA A 493 2.20 -13.44 -16.67
CA ALA A 493 1.71 -14.71 -16.17
C ALA A 493 0.95 -14.59 -14.84
N ASP A 494 0.96 -13.43 -14.18
CA ASP A 494 0.16 -13.15 -12.98
C ASP A 494 -1.28 -12.77 -13.40
N CYS A 495 -2.02 -13.78 -13.85
CA CYS A 495 -3.33 -13.59 -14.45
C CYS A 495 -4.35 -13.14 -13.42
N ASP A 496 -4.25 -13.62 -12.19
CA ASP A 496 -5.16 -13.26 -11.11
C ASP A 496 -4.74 -12.00 -10.35
N GLY A 497 -3.57 -11.43 -10.68
CA GLY A 497 -3.07 -10.17 -10.14
C GLY A 497 -2.67 -10.26 -8.67
N SER A 498 -2.37 -11.47 -8.18
CA SER A 498 -2.03 -11.72 -6.77
C SER A 498 -0.59 -11.33 -6.41
N GLY A 499 0.23 -10.95 -7.39
CA GLY A 499 1.65 -10.67 -7.22
C GLY A 499 2.50 -11.93 -7.01
N SER A 500 1.92 -13.13 -7.16
CA SER A 500 2.60 -14.41 -6.90
C SER A 500 2.17 -15.50 -7.88
N LEU A 501 3.11 -15.95 -8.72
CA LEU A 501 2.82 -17.00 -9.71
C LEU A 501 2.58 -18.37 -9.06
N ASN A 502 1.36 -18.89 -9.19
CA ASN A 502 0.89 -20.13 -8.61
C ASN A 502 -0.12 -20.85 -9.54
N ILE A 503 -0.84 -21.86 -9.06
CA ILE A 503 -1.78 -22.64 -9.90
C ILE A 503 -3.02 -21.84 -10.32
N PHE A 504 -3.40 -20.83 -9.54
CA PHE A 504 -4.54 -19.98 -9.80
C PHE A 504 -4.34 -19.13 -11.06
N ASP A 505 -3.11 -18.76 -11.40
CA ASP A 505 -2.76 -18.13 -12.68
C ASP A 505 -3.06 -19.01 -13.89
N TYR A 506 -2.71 -20.30 -13.82
CA TYR A 506 -3.04 -21.25 -14.88
C TYR A 506 -4.54 -21.47 -15.02
N ILE A 507 -5.27 -21.42 -13.91
CA ILE A 507 -6.74 -21.51 -13.92
C ILE A 507 -7.32 -20.25 -14.54
N CYS A 508 -6.84 -19.07 -14.16
CA CYS A 508 -7.25 -17.79 -14.70
C CYS A 508 -6.98 -17.71 -16.21
N PHE A 509 -5.76 -18.03 -16.66
CA PHE A 509 -5.41 -18.06 -18.08
C PHE A 509 -6.25 -19.08 -18.86
N GLY A 510 -6.46 -20.27 -18.28
CA GLY A 510 -7.31 -21.28 -18.90
C GLY A 510 -8.77 -20.86 -19.02
N ASN A 511 -9.30 -20.14 -18.03
CA ASN A 511 -10.64 -19.56 -18.10
C ASN A 511 -10.72 -18.48 -19.18
N ALA A 512 -9.75 -17.57 -19.24
CA ALA A 512 -9.67 -16.55 -20.27
C ALA A 512 -9.60 -17.17 -21.68
N TYR A 513 -8.73 -18.17 -21.87
CA TYR A 513 -8.58 -18.90 -23.12
C TYR A 513 -9.88 -19.62 -23.54
N ALA A 514 -10.62 -20.18 -22.57
CA ALA A 514 -11.91 -20.83 -22.82
C ALA A 514 -13.02 -19.84 -23.19
N VAL A 515 -12.98 -18.61 -22.64
CA VAL A 515 -13.90 -17.52 -22.99
C VAL A 515 -13.65 -17.04 -24.42
N GLY A 516 -12.38 -17.01 -24.85
CA GLY A 516 -12.00 -16.58 -26.19
C GLY A 516 -11.60 -15.11 -26.26
N CYS A 517 -11.20 -14.68 -27.46
CA CYS A 517 -10.93 -13.27 -27.76
C CYS A 517 -12.24 -12.54 -28.13
N PRO A 518 -12.37 -11.23 -27.83
CA PRO A 518 -13.43 -10.37 -28.35
C PRO A 518 -13.52 -10.33 -29.88
#